data_AF-Q389K7-F1
#
_entry.id   AF-Q389K7-F1
#
_cell.length_a   1.000
_cell.length_b   1.000
_cell.length_c   1.000
_cell.angle_alpha   90.00
_cell.angle_beta   90.00
_cell.angle_gamma   90.00
#
_symmetry.space_group_name_H-M   'P 1'
#
loop_
_entity.id
_entity.type
_entity.pdbx_description
1 polymer ?
#
loop_
_entity_poly.entity_id
_entity_poly.type
_entity_poly.pdbx_seq_one_letter_code
_entity_poly.pdbx_strand_id
1 'polypeptide(L)'
;MSKKEAISTPRKSKKAEVVIEGCVTIGSKQLLPSALDESRREQLSKQFDDIIEAHVAIDGGIADPVAAKIKELPTLSVGFIARAMGLNLSNDQVLSLVEMVEERDTVSRGCVPVGPLKEIIVGALMSGVITRQDSVAPTSNRKKRHSVSENRPLMHVSRDSEELIYAAFRTLDVGNRGYMEAEELRHLFRSGLEPFTDEEMENMIAAAADPQNGLIFYEDFVDVLANE
;
A
#
# COMPACT_ATOMS: atom_id res chain seq x y z
N MET A 1 -5.39 71.51 -3.25
CA MET A 1 -6.45 71.97 -4.17
C MET A 1 -6.29 71.24 -5.50
N SER A 2 -7.41 70.99 -6.17
CA SER A 2 -7.57 70.55 -7.57
C SER A 2 -7.50 69.05 -7.90
N LYS A 3 -8.72 68.55 -8.13
CA LYS A 3 -9.17 67.27 -8.70
C LYS A 3 -9.06 67.25 -10.24
N LYS A 4 -9.31 66.05 -10.79
CA LYS A 4 -9.83 65.67 -12.14
C LYS A 4 -8.74 65.10 -13.07
N GLU A 5 -8.96 64.07 -13.91
CA GLU A 5 -10.19 63.55 -14.53
C GLU A 5 -10.03 62.07 -14.98
N ALA A 6 -11.15 61.44 -15.36
CA ALA A 6 -11.40 59.99 -15.52
C ALA A 6 -11.24 59.46 -16.97
N ILE A 7 -11.73 58.21 -17.20
CA ILE A 7 -12.06 57.48 -18.47
C ILE A 7 -11.00 56.39 -18.82
N SER A 8 -11.26 55.12 -19.17
CA SER A 8 -12.43 54.23 -19.32
C SER A 8 -11.91 52.77 -19.53
N THR A 9 -12.77 51.78 -19.24
CA THR A 9 -12.58 50.31 -19.15
C THR A 9 -12.31 49.56 -20.49
N PRO A 10 -12.00 48.24 -20.51
CA PRO A 10 -13.08 47.24 -20.52
C PRO A 10 -12.87 45.95 -19.69
N ARG A 11 -14.01 45.37 -19.33
CA ARG A 11 -14.29 44.08 -18.67
C ARG A 11 -13.44 42.92 -19.21
N LYS A 12 -12.79 42.17 -18.31
CA LYS A 12 -12.46 40.75 -18.52
C LYS A 12 -13.24 39.89 -17.55
N SER A 13 -14.10 39.05 -18.12
CA SER A 13 -14.89 38.02 -17.48
C SER A 13 -13.98 37.10 -16.67
N LYS A 14 -14.15 37.08 -15.34
CA LYS A 14 -13.55 36.04 -14.50
C LYS A 14 -14.29 34.73 -14.80
N LYS A 15 -13.69 33.85 -15.61
CA LYS A 15 -14.05 32.43 -15.59
C LYS A 15 -13.77 31.95 -14.16
N ALA A 16 -14.81 31.48 -13.48
CA ALA A 16 -14.67 30.87 -12.17
C ALA A 16 -13.77 29.64 -12.33
N GLU A 17 -12.57 29.75 -11.77
CA GLU A 17 -11.68 28.62 -11.55
C GLU A 17 -12.26 27.87 -10.36
N VAL A 18 -13.05 26.84 -10.65
CA VAL A 18 -13.50 25.88 -9.65
C VAL A 18 -12.29 25.00 -9.35
N VAL A 19 -11.58 25.34 -8.29
CA VAL A 19 -10.56 24.48 -7.68
C VAL A 19 -11.30 23.30 -7.08
N ILE A 20 -11.34 22.18 -7.81
CA ILE A 20 -11.69 20.88 -7.23
C ILE A 20 -10.36 20.33 -6.71
N GLU A 21 -10.16 20.35 -5.39
CA GLU A 21 -9.01 19.69 -4.76
C GLU A 21 -8.94 18.24 -5.23
N GLY A 22 -7.78 17.85 -5.81
CA GLY A 22 -7.48 16.46 -6.17
C GLY A 22 -7.38 16.14 -7.67
N CYS A 23 -7.73 17.04 -8.59
CA CYS A 23 -7.54 16.76 -10.02
C CYS A 23 -6.05 16.73 -10.39
N VAL A 24 -5.52 15.55 -10.72
CA VAL A 24 -4.21 15.42 -11.33
C VAL A 24 -4.34 15.83 -12.79
N THR A 25 -3.59 16.87 -13.18
CA THR A 25 -3.59 17.37 -14.56
C THR A 25 -2.37 16.83 -15.30
N ILE A 26 -2.60 16.04 -16.35
CA ILE A 26 -1.54 15.56 -17.25
C ILE A 26 -1.76 16.18 -18.63
N GLY A 27 -0.87 17.10 -19.00
CA GLY A 27 -1.02 17.91 -20.21
C GLY A 27 -2.29 18.79 -20.15
N SER A 28 -3.16 18.66 -21.15
CA SER A 28 -4.44 19.39 -21.22
C SER A 28 -5.64 18.61 -20.68
N LYS A 29 -5.41 17.42 -20.10
CA LYS A 29 -6.45 16.57 -19.54
C LYS A 29 -6.43 16.63 -18.01
N GLN A 30 -7.59 16.88 -17.42
CA GLN A 30 -7.82 16.69 -15.99
C GLN A 30 -8.26 15.24 -15.78
N LEU A 31 -7.50 14.47 -15.01
CA LEU A 31 -7.93 13.17 -14.53
C LEU A 31 -8.71 13.38 -13.24
N LEU A 32 -9.90 12.79 -13.17
CA LEU A 32 -10.69 12.76 -11.95
C LEU A 32 -9.97 11.81 -10.97
N PRO A 33 -9.58 12.28 -9.77
CA PRO A 33 -8.88 11.44 -8.79
C PRO A 33 -9.66 10.16 -8.50
N SER A 34 -10.99 10.22 -8.47
CA SER A 34 -11.84 9.05 -8.24
C SER A 34 -11.67 7.92 -9.26
N ALA A 35 -11.46 8.25 -10.55
CA ALA A 35 -11.29 7.23 -11.58
C ALA A 35 -9.91 6.57 -11.52
N LEU A 36 -8.88 7.36 -11.16
CA LEU A 36 -7.54 6.81 -10.88
C LEU A 36 -7.57 5.94 -9.62
N ASP A 37 -8.28 6.36 -8.58
CA ASP A 37 -8.44 5.61 -7.34
C ASP A 37 -9.18 4.29 -7.56
N GLU A 38 -10.22 4.27 -8.41
CA GLU A 38 -10.93 3.03 -8.79
C GLU A 38 -10.00 2.05 -9.52
N SER A 39 -9.30 2.50 -10.56
CA SER A 39 -8.38 1.65 -11.31
C SER A 39 -7.22 1.13 -10.44
N ARG A 40 -6.67 1.98 -9.56
CA ARG A 40 -5.60 1.59 -8.64
C ARG A 40 -6.11 0.60 -7.60
N ARG A 41 -7.31 0.79 -7.06
CA ARG A 41 -7.96 -0.15 -6.13
C ARG A 41 -8.19 -1.51 -6.78
N GLU A 42 -8.62 -1.54 -8.04
CA GLU A 42 -8.79 -2.80 -8.79
C GLU A 42 -7.46 -3.53 -8.98
N GLN A 43 -6.38 -2.81 -9.32
CA GLN A 43 -5.04 -3.38 -9.45
C GLN A 43 -4.55 -3.98 -8.12
N LEU A 44 -4.68 -3.24 -7.02
CA LEU A 44 -4.32 -3.74 -5.69
C LEU A 44 -5.17 -4.94 -5.26
N SER A 45 -6.46 -4.93 -5.60
CA SER A 45 -7.36 -6.05 -5.31
C SER A 45 -6.95 -7.31 -6.07
N LYS A 46 -6.55 -7.16 -7.33
CA LYS A 46 -6.01 -8.26 -8.14
C LYS A 46 -4.68 -8.77 -7.59
N GLN A 47 -3.75 -7.86 -7.25
CA GLN A 47 -2.47 -8.23 -6.65
C GLN A 47 -2.65 -9.01 -5.34
N PHE A 48 -3.63 -8.61 -4.53
CA PHE A 48 -3.99 -9.37 -3.33
C PHE A 48 -4.43 -10.80 -3.67
N ASP A 49 -5.31 -10.96 -4.67
CA ASP A 49 -5.77 -12.29 -5.10
C ASP A 49 -4.62 -13.16 -5.63
N ASP A 50 -3.72 -12.59 -6.44
CA ASP A 50 -2.54 -13.26 -6.98
C ASP A 50 -1.61 -13.73 -5.84
N ILE A 51 -1.42 -12.92 -4.78
CA ILE A 51 -0.62 -13.28 -3.58
C ILE A 51 -1.28 -14.41 -2.80
N ILE A 52 -2.61 -14.38 -2.63
CA ILE A 52 -3.32 -15.47 -1.94
C ILE A 52 -3.18 -16.78 -2.71
N GLU A 53 -3.32 -16.74 -4.03
CA GLU A 53 -3.16 -17.92 -4.88
C GLU A 53 -1.74 -18.51 -4.77
N ALA A 54 -0.71 -17.64 -4.81
CA ALA A 54 0.68 -18.05 -4.62
C ALA A 54 0.94 -18.63 -3.22
N HIS A 55 0.44 -17.98 -2.15
CA HIS A 55 0.58 -18.46 -0.76
C HIS A 55 -0.01 -19.86 -0.58
N VAL A 56 -1.21 -20.10 -1.14
CA VAL A 56 -1.86 -21.42 -1.05
C VAL A 56 -1.15 -22.48 -1.89
N ALA A 57 -0.54 -22.12 -3.01
CA ALA A 57 0.26 -23.06 -3.80
C ALA A 57 1.51 -23.54 -3.05
N ILE A 58 2.11 -22.72 -2.19
CA ILE A 58 3.28 -23.07 -1.37
C ILE A 58 2.89 -24.02 -0.23
N ASP A 59 1.83 -23.70 0.52
CA ASP A 59 1.38 -24.53 1.66
C ASP A 59 0.66 -25.82 1.21
N GLY A 60 0.01 -25.78 0.05
CA GLY A 60 -0.82 -26.86 -0.49
C GLY A 60 -0.11 -27.65 -1.58
N GLY A 61 0.85 -28.49 -1.20
CA GLY A 61 1.51 -29.42 -2.13
C GLY A 61 0.50 -30.17 -3.01
N ILE A 62 0.44 -29.83 -4.30
CA ILE A 62 -0.35 -30.49 -5.35
C ILE A 62 -1.82 -30.71 -4.94
N ALA A 63 -2.55 -29.66 -4.60
CA ALA A 63 -4.01 -29.70 -4.51
C ALA A 63 -4.64 -28.91 -5.67
N ASP A 64 -5.51 -29.57 -6.43
CA ASP A 64 -6.18 -29.12 -7.66
C ASP A 64 -6.31 -27.60 -7.88
N PRO A 65 -5.85 -27.04 -9.03
CA PRO A 65 -5.97 -25.61 -9.36
C PRO A 65 -7.38 -25.20 -9.81
N VAL A 66 -8.42 -25.91 -9.35
CA VAL A 66 -9.80 -25.72 -9.80
C VAL A 66 -10.64 -25.05 -8.72
N ALA A 67 -10.60 -23.71 -8.73
CA ALA A 67 -11.75 -22.83 -8.45
C ALA A 67 -12.44 -22.90 -7.06
N ALA A 68 -11.80 -23.46 -6.02
CA ALA A 68 -12.30 -23.25 -4.67
C ALA A 68 -11.97 -21.82 -4.23
N LYS A 69 -12.94 -20.90 -4.31
CA LYS A 69 -12.82 -19.55 -3.72
C LYS A 69 -12.40 -19.70 -2.26
N ILE A 70 -11.13 -19.45 -1.95
CA ILE A 70 -10.60 -19.46 -0.59
C ILE A 70 -11.36 -18.39 0.18
N LYS A 71 -12.08 -18.79 1.23
CA LYS A 71 -12.88 -17.87 2.05
C LYS A 71 -12.17 -17.49 3.35
N GLU A 72 -11.25 -18.33 3.80
CA GLU A 72 -10.56 -18.21 5.07
C GLU A 72 -9.07 -18.56 4.89
N LEU A 73 -8.22 -17.86 5.63
CA LEU A 73 -6.77 -18.06 5.65
C LEU A 73 -6.28 -18.29 7.08
N PRO A 74 -5.23 -19.09 7.30
CA PRO A 74 -4.62 -19.20 8.62
C PRO A 74 -4.19 -17.83 9.14
N THR A 75 -4.44 -17.54 10.42
CA THR A 75 -4.06 -16.26 11.06
C THR A 75 -2.55 -15.98 10.92
N LEU A 76 -1.73 -17.03 10.93
CA LEU A 76 -0.27 -16.93 10.77
C LEU A 76 0.15 -16.37 9.41
N SER A 77 -0.65 -16.58 8.36
CA SER A 77 -0.36 -16.08 7.00
C SER A 77 -0.63 -14.58 6.84
N VAL A 78 -1.43 -13.97 7.72
CA VAL A 78 -1.86 -12.56 7.60
C VAL A 78 -0.68 -11.60 7.55
N GLY A 79 0.33 -11.82 8.39
CA GLY A 79 1.53 -10.98 8.41
C GLY A 79 2.36 -11.11 7.14
N PHE A 80 2.47 -12.32 6.59
CA PHE A 80 3.15 -12.56 5.31
C PHE A 80 2.42 -11.85 4.17
N ILE A 81 1.09 -12.06 4.07
CA ILE A 81 0.27 -11.46 3.01
C ILE A 81 0.29 -9.93 3.07
N ALA A 82 0.16 -9.33 4.27
CA ALA A 82 0.19 -7.89 4.43
C ALA A 82 1.55 -7.30 3.97
N ARG A 83 2.66 -7.97 4.30
CA ARG A 83 4.01 -7.55 3.89
C ARG A 83 4.25 -7.76 2.40
N ALA A 84 3.77 -8.87 1.83
CA ALA A 84 3.81 -9.12 0.39
C ALA A 84 3.00 -8.07 -0.40
N MET A 85 1.95 -7.52 0.20
CA MET A 85 1.19 -6.37 -0.32
C MET A 85 1.87 -5.01 -0.13
N GLY A 86 3.08 -4.97 0.46
CA GLY A 86 3.83 -3.74 0.69
C GLY A 86 3.51 -3.03 2.01
N LEU A 87 2.76 -3.64 2.92
CA LEU A 87 2.54 -3.09 4.27
C LEU A 87 3.66 -3.54 5.22
N ASN A 88 4.52 -2.61 5.64
CA ASN A 88 5.63 -2.85 6.59
C ASN A 88 5.12 -2.96 8.05
N LEU A 89 4.23 -3.91 8.32
CA LEU A 89 3.63 -4.09 9.65
C LEU A 89 4.57 -4.82 10.62
N SER A 90 4.72 -4.26 11.82
CA SER A 90 5.28 -4.96 12.97
C SER A 90 4.37 -6.13 13.39
N ASN A 91 4.90 -7.11 14.13
CA ASN A 91 4.08 -8.22 14.61
C ASN A 91 2.90 -7.75 15.51
N ASP A 92 3.09 -6.68 16.28
CA ASP A 92 2.03 -6.08 17.10
C ASP A 92 0.94 -5.41 16.23
N GLN A 93 1.34 -4.79 15.12
CA GLN A 93 0.41 -4.22 14.14
C GLN A 93 -0.35 -5.32 13.38
N VAL A 94 0.32 -6.43 13.02
CA VAL A 94 -0.33 -7.60 12.42
C VAL A 94 -1.36 -8.19 13.38
N LEU A 95 -1.05 -8.30 14.68
CA LEU A 95 -2.01 -8.75 15.69
C LEU A 95 -3.22 -7.81 15.76
N SER A 96 -2.98 -6.50 15.75
CA SER A 96 -4.03 -5.49 15.71
C SER A 96 -4.90 -5.58 14.44
N LEU A 97 -4.31 -5.92 13.30
CA LEU A 97 -5.02 -6.16 12.04
C LEU A 97 -5.91 -7.41 12.14
N VAL A 98 -5.39 -8.51 12.70
CA VAL A 98 -6.15 -9.74 12.94
C VAL A 98 -7.35 -9.47 13.85
N GLU A 99 -7.15 -8.79 14.98
CA GLU A 99 -8.24 -8.39 15.90
C GLU A 99 -9.25 -7.40 15.28
N MET A 100 -8.84 -6.69 14.23
CA MET A 100 -9.76 -5.82 13.50
C MET A 100 -10.66 -6.63 12.56
N VAL A 101 -10.13 -7.69 11.96
CA VAL A 101 -10.86 -8.59 11.08
C VAL A 101 -11.71 -9.60 11.87
N GLU A 102 -11.11 -10.29 12.83
CA GLU A 102 -11.78 -11.15 13.81
C GLU A 102 -12.42 -10.22 14.85
N GLU A 103 -13.73 -10.00 14.79
CA GLU A 103 -14.46 -9.10 15.70
C GLU A 103 -14.01 -9.21 17.17
N ARG A 104 -13.87 -8.04 17.83
CA ARG A 104 -13.16 -7.81 19.11
C ARG A 104 -13.55 -8.68 20.33
N ASP A 105 -14.56 -9.53 20.22
CA ASP A 105 -15.07 -10.35 21.31
C ASP A 105 -15.19 -11.85 20.95
N THR A 106 -14.59 -12.27 19.84
CA THR A 106 -14.56 -13.68 19.45
C THR A 106 -13.24 -14.33 19.81
N VAL A 107 -13.28 -15.57 20.31
CA VAL A 107 -12.06 -16.39 20.45
C VAL A 107 -11.49 -16.58 19.05
N SER A 108 -10.20 -16.28 18.86
CA SER A 108 -9.55 -16.47 17.57
C SER A 108 -9.78 -17.90 17.10
N ARG A 109 -10.25 -18.03 15.86
CA ARG A 109 -10.51 -19.34 15.25
C ARG A 109 -9.24 -19.95 14.67
N GLY A 110 -8.13 -19.21 14.70
CA GLY A 110 -6.92 -19.52 13.94
C GLY A 110 -7.07 -19.26 12.44
N CYS A 111 -8.19 -18.65 12.01
CA CYS A 111 -8.51 -18.39 10.62
C CYS A 111 -9.19 -17.02 10.46
N VAL A 112 -8.77 -16.28 9.43
CA VAL A 112 -9.26 -14.93 9.11
C VAL A 112 -10.02 -14.95 7.78
N PRO A 113 -11.23 -14.34 7.69
CA PRO A 113 -11.98 -14.27 6.43
C PRO A 113 -11.29 -13.36 5.39
N VAL A 114 -11.13 -13.87 4.17
CA VAL A 114 -10.38 -13.23 3.07
C VAL A 114 -11.01 -11.90 2.65
N GLY A 115 -12.34 -11.84 2.57
CA GLY A 115 -13.05 -10.65 2.09
C GLY A 115 -12.78 -9.41 2.94
N PRO A 116 -13.09 -9.43 4.25
CA PRO A 116 -12.78 -8.31 5.14
C PRO A 116 -11.28 -7.99 5.21
N LEU A 117 -10.41 -9.01 5.19
CA LEU A 117 -8.96 -8.79 5.19
C LEU A 117 -8.51 -8.00 3.93
N LYS A 118 -9.02 -8.38 2.75
CA LYS A 118 -8.76 -7.69 1.49
C LYS A 118 -9.17 -6.22 1.55
N GLU A 119 -10.41 -5.94 1.97
CA GLU A 119 -10.92 -4.56 2.05
C GLU A 119 -10.07 -3.70 2.97
N ILE A 120 -9.62 -4.25 4.09
CA ILE A 120 -8.78 -3.53 5.05
C ILE A 120 -7.38 -3.27 4.48
N ILE A 121 -6.73 -4.27 3.89
CA ILE A 121 -5.37 -4.13 3.34
C ILE A 121 -5.37 -3.19 2.13
N VAL A 122 -6.28 -3.41 1.17
CA VAL A 122 -6.40 -2.54 -0.01
C VAL A 122 -6.80 -1.12 0.40
N GLY A 123 -7.72 -0.97 1.37
CA GLY A 123 -8.09 0.33 1.93
C GLY A 123 -6.91 1.03 2.60
N ALA A 124 -6.05 0.28 3.31
CA ALA A 124 -4.85 0.82 3.93
C ALA A 124 -3.83 1.30 2.90
N LEU A 125 -3.61 0.55 1.83
CA LEU A 125 -2.71 0.95 0.73
C LEU A 125 -3.21 2.21 0.00
N MET A 126 -4.52 2.42 -0.05
CA MET A 126 -5.11 3.62 -0.66
C MET A 126 -5.06 4.86 0.23
N SER A 127 -5.14 4.69 1.55
CA SER A 127 -5.33 5.80 2.49
C SER A 127 -4.14 6.05 3.43
N GLY A 128 -3.18 5.13 3.51
CA GLY A 128 -2.10 5.12 4.50
C GLY A 128 -2.57 4.78 5.92
N VAL A 129 -3.83 4.36 6.11
CA VAL A 129 -4.40 4.07 7.43
C VAL A 129 -5.15 2.76 7.38
N ILE A 130 -4.81 1.82 8.25
CA ILE A 130 -5.64 0.63 8.42
C ILE A 130 -6.86 1.02 9.26
N THR A 131 -8.03 0.86 8.64
CA THR A 131 -9.32 1.09 9.25
C THR A 131 -10.28 -0.01 8.85
N ARG A 132 -11.18 -0.38 9.77
CA ARG A 132 -12.34 -1.20 9.42
C ARG A 132 -13.38 -0.29 8.79
N GLN A 133 -13.53 -0.33 7.47
CA GLN A 133 -14.67 0.29 6.81
C GLN A 133 -15.89 -0.57 7.06
N ASP A 134 -16.79 -0.10 7.92
CA ASP A 134 -18.16 -0.60 7.89
C ASP A 134 -18.80 0.03 6.65
N SER A 135 -19.14 -0.79 5.67
CA SER A 135 -19.84 -0.35 4.47
C SER A 135 -21.16 0.35 4.84
N VAL A 136 -21.15 1.68 4.95
CA VAL A 136 -22.35 2.50 5.04
C VAL A 136 -22.22 3.61 4.01
N ALA A 137 -22.74 3.34 2.81
CA ALA A 137 -23.09 4.39 1.86
C ALA A 137 -24.01 5.41 2.56
N PRO A 138 -23.82 6.73 2.39
CA PRO A 138 -24.68 7.72 3.02
C PRO A 138 -25.98 7.84 2.22
N THR A 139 -26.90 6.89 2.38
CA THR A 139 -28.26 7.05 1.86
C THR A 139 -29.14 7.70 2.92
N SER A 140 -29.38 9.00 2.73
CA SER A 140 -30.62 9.73 2.99
C SER A 140 -31.27 9.61 4.39
N ASN A 141 -31.28 10.75 5.09
CA ASN A 141 -32.36 11.19 5.97
C ASN A 141 -32.71 10.34 7.19
N ARG A 142 -32.06 10.60 8.34
CA ARG A 142 -32.82 10.80 9.59
C ARG A 142 -32.05 11.54 10.69
N LYS A 143 -32.69 12.63 11.13
CA LYS A 143 -32.39 13.42 12.32
C LYS A 143 -32.19 12.55 13.57
N LYS A 144 -31.24 13.01 14.41
CA LYS A 144 -31.25 12.93 15.89
C LYS A 144 -30.87 11.55 16.47
N ARG A 145 -29.62 11.44 16.97
CA ARG A 145 -29.24 11.32 18.41
C ARG A 145 -28.01 10.41 18.63
N HIS A 146 -27.22 10.80 19.62
CA HIS A 146 -26.13 10.11 20.32
C HIS A 146 -24.75 10.10 19.64
N SER A 147 -23.89 11.01 20.13
CA SER A 147 -22.44 10.97 20.05
C SER A 147 -21.93 9.76 20.83
N VAL A 148 -21.63 8.66 20.14
CA VAL A 148 -20.71 7.64 20.65
C VAL A 148 -19.40 7.90 19.94
N SER A 149 -18.42 8.39 20.71
CA SER A 149 -17.04 8.53 20.27
C SER A 149 -16.51 7.11 20.05
N GLU A 150 -16.67 6.57 18.84
CA GLU A 150 -16.02 5.32 18.47
C GLU A 150 -14.51 5.57 18.42
N ASN A 151 -13.81 5.20 19.49
CA ASN A 151 -12.36 5.03 19.49
C ASN A 151 -12.03 3.82 18.60
N ARG A 152 -12.25 3.96 17.30
CA ARG A 152 -11.86 2.98 16.30
C ARG A 152 -10.34 3.07 16.19
N PRO A 153 -9.58 2.00 16.47
CA PRO A 153 -8.13 2.05 16.38
C PRO A 153 -7.73 2.35 14.93
N LEU A 154 -7.23 3.55 14.71
CA LEU A 154 -6.57 3.93 13.46
C LEU A 154 -5.10 3.59 13.64
N MET A 155 -4.61 2.57 12.95
CA MET A 155 -3.17 2.37 12.86
C MET A 155 -2.69 3.00 11.56
N HIS A 156 -1.81 3.99 11.69
CA HIS A 156 -1.19 4.63 10.55
C HIS A 156 -0.16 3.66 9.98
N VAL A 157 -0.30 3.35 8.71
CA VAL A 157 0.59 2.46 7.97
C VAL A 157 1.04 3.26 6.76
N SER A 158 1.86 4.26 7.04
CA SER A 158 2.56 4.95 5.97
C SER A 158 3.65 4.04 5.46
N ARG A 159 3.86 4.06 4.16
CA ARG A 159 5.14 3.64 3.62
C ARG A 159 6.23 4.56 4.14
N ASP A 160 7.41 3.99 4.25
CA ASP A 160 8.61 4.74 4.57
C ASP A 160 8.87 5.77 3.46
N SER A 161 9.33 6.96 3.83
CA SER A 161 9.64 7.97 2.81
C SER A 161 10.86 7.54 2.00
N GLU A 162 10.98 8.06 0.77
CA GLU A 162 12.13 7.80 -0.08
C GLU A 162 13.45 8.12 0.66
N GLU A 163 13.50 9.18 1.48
CA GLU A 163 14.68 9.52 2.27
C GLU A 163 14.99 8.47 3.34
N LEU A 164 13.98 7.88 3.97
CA LEU A 164 14.15 6.83 4.99
C LEU A 164 14.65 5.54 4.34
N ILE A 165 14.06 5.15 3.22
CA ILE A 165 14.46 3.98 2.42
C ILE A 165 15.90 4.15 1.93
N TYR A 166 16.23 5.32 1.38
CA TYR A 166 17.59 5.64 0.96
C TYR A 166 18.56 5.59 2.14
N ALA A 167 18.20 6.17 3.29
CA ALA A 167 19.01 6.10 4.50
C ALA A 167 19.23 4.66 4.98
N ALA A 168 18.24 3.77 4.86
CA ALA A 168 18.37 2.36 5.19
C ALA A 168 19.40 1.67 4.29
N PHE A 169 19.32 1.82 2.97
CA PHE A 169 20.33 1.28 2.04
C PHE A 169 21.74 1.80 2.35
N ARG A 170 21.83 3.08 2.69
CA ARG A 170 23.09 3.73 3.07
C ARG A 170 23.73 3.15 4.34
N THR A 171 22.96 2.52 5.24
CA THR A 171 23.54 1.81 6.39
C THR A 171 24.20 0.48 5.99
N LEU A 172 23.78 -0.11 4.86
CA LEU A 172 24.35 -1.33 4.31
C LEU A 172 25.64 -1.02 3.53
N ASP A 173 25.68 0.13 2.87
CA ASP A 173 26.80 0.61 2.06
C ASP A 173 27.87 1.35 2.89
N VAL A 174 28.65 0.59 3.66
CA VAL A 174 29.77 1.14 4.46
C VAL A 174 30.75 1.95 3.59
N GLY A 175 30.86 1.62 2.30
CA GLY A 175 31.76 2.25 1.34
C GLY A 175 31.22 3.51 0.66
N ASN A 176 29.96 3.88 0.87
CA ASN A 176 29.32 5.02 0.18
C ASN A 176 29.44 4.88 -1.36
N ARG A 177 29.34 3.65 -1.87
CA ARG A 177 29.44 3.34 -3.31
C ARG A 177 28.15 3.70 -4.08
N GLY A 178 27.00 3.73 -3.42
CA GLY A 178 25.68 3.94 -4.03
C GLY A 178 25.05 2.69 -4.64
N TYR A 179 25.69 1.52 -4.44
CA TYR A 179 25.23 0.23 -4.95
C TYR A 179 25.65 -0.90 -4.01
N MET A 180 24.88 -1.98 -4.01
CA MET A 180 25.27 -3.25 -3.39
C MET A 180 25.60 -4.29 -4.46
N GLU A 181 26.53 -5.17 -4.12
CA GLU A 181 26.83 -6.35 -4.91
C GLU A 181 25.77 -7.44 -4.64
N ALA A 182 25.51 -8.30 -5.62
CA ALA A 182 24.56 -9.40 -5.49
C ALA A 182 24.88 -10.32 -4.28
N GLU A 183 26.17 -10.49 -3.97
CA GLU A 183 26.60 -11.30 -2.83
C GLU A 183 26.31 -10.62 -1.48
N GLU A 184 26.43 -9.30 -1.38
CA GLU A 184 26.03 -8.55 -0.19
C GLU A 184 24.53 -8.69 0.06
N LEU A 185 23.71 -8.61 -1.00
CA LEU A 185 22.27 -8.84 -0.91
C LEU A 185 21.94 -10.27 -0.45
N ARG A 186 22.63 -11.29 -0.98
CA ARG A 186 22.49 -12.69 -0.54
C ARG A 186 22.76 -12.84 0.94
N HIS A 187 23.83 -12.24 1.44
CA HIS A 187 24.19 -12.33 2.86
C HIS A 187 23.11 -11.71 3.74
N LEU A 188 22.60 -10.54 3.37
CA LEU A 188 21.54 -9.86 4.11
C LEU A 188 20.26 -10.69 4.17
N PHE A 189 19.78 -11.16 3.03
CA PHE A 189 18.50 -11.86 2.92
C PHE A 189 18.54 -13.29 3.47
N ARG A 190 19.71 -13.92 3.52
CA ARG A 190 19.89 -15.21 4.23
C ARG A 190 20.09 -15.07 5.74
N SER A 191 20.46 -13.88 6.23
CA SER A 191 20.65 -13.63 7.66
C SER A 191 19.37 -13.23 8.40
N GLY A 192 18.27 -13.02 7.67
CA GLY A 192 16.98 -12.62 8.21
C GLY A 192 16.26 -13.70 9.03
N LEU A 193 15.10 -13.33 9.59
CA LEU A 193 14.23 -14.27 10.31
C LEU A 193 13.62 -15.34 9.40
N GLU A 194 13.41 -14.99 8.13
CA GLU A 194 12.92 -15.87 7.08
C GLU A 194 13.92 -15.81 5.91
N PRO A 195 14.90 -16.72 5.86
CA PRO A 195 15.94 -16.67 4.86
C PRO A 195 15.36 -17.05 3.50
N PHE A 196 15.72 -16.28 2.48
CA PHE A 196 15.35 -16.60 1.10
C PHE A 196 16.05 -17.89 0.66
N THR A 197 15.32 -18.73 -0.06
CA THR A 197 15.86 -19.89 -0.75
C THR A 197 16.83 -19.48 -1.85
N ASP A 198 17.67 -20.43 -2.30
CA ASP A 198 18.58 -20.19 -3.42
C ASP A 198 17.82 -19.70 -4.67
N GLU A 199 16.68 -20.31 -4.98
CA GLU A 199 15.84 -19.94 -6.12
C GLU A 199 15.24 -18.54 -5.99
N GLU A 200 14.69 -18.19 -4.83
CA GLU A 200 14.15 -16.84 -4.57
C GLU A 200 15.25 -15.78 -4.66
N MET A 201 16.45 -16.08 -4.17
CA MET A 201 17.60 -15.19 -4.28
C MET A 201 18.03 -14.97 -5.73
N GLU A 202 18.13 -16.03 -6.53
CA GLU A 202 18.48 -15.91 -7.95
C GLU A 202 17.43 -15.11 -8.72
N ASN A 203 16.14 -15.35 -8.44
CA ASN A 203 15.05 -14.59 -9.04
C ASN A 203 15.11 -13.10 -8.64
N MET A 204 15.36 -12.80 -7.37
CA MET A 204 15.48 -11.42 -6.89
C MET A 204 16.68 -10.71 -7.53
N ILE A 205 17.84 -11.35 -7.57
CA ILE A 205 19.05 -10.77 -8.18
C ILE A 205 18.83 -10.56 -9.69
N ALA A 206 18.23 -11.52 -10.39
CA ALA A 206 17.93 -11.38 -11.81
C ALA A 206 16.96 -10.24 -12.11
N ALA A 207 16.04 -9.94 -11.19
CA ALA A 207 15.11 -8.82 -11.31
C ALA A 207 15.75 -7.47 -10.95
N ALA A 208 16.71 -7.46 -10.01
CA ALA A 208 17.23 -6.23 -9.42
C ALA A 208 18.59 -5.77 -9.95
N ALA A 209 19.45 -6.70 -10.37
CA ALA A 209 20.81 -6.39 -10.77
C ALA A 209 20.88 -5.86 -12.21
N ASP A 210 21.70 -4.82 -12.42
CA ASP A 210 21.97 -4.31 -13.76
C ASP A 210 22.62 -5.42 -14.62
N PRO A 211 22.09 -5.70 -15.82
CA PRO A 211 22.57 -6.80 -16.66
C PRO A 211 24.03 -6.67 -17.11
N GLN A 212 24.62 -5.46 -17.06
CA GLN A 212 25.98 -5.21 -17.56
C GLN A 212 27.03 -5.43 -16.48
N ASN A 213 26.74 -5.05 -15.25
CA ASN A 213 27.72 -5.08 -14.15
C ASN A 213 27.32 -5.95 -12.95
N GLY A 214 26.07 -6.43 -12.87
CA GLY A 214 25.56 -7.25 -11.76
C GLY A 214 25.38 -6.48 -10.44
N LEU A 215 25.40 -5.14 -10.48
CA LEU A 215 25.24 -4.26 -9.33
C LEU A 215 23.78 -3.87 -9.16
N ILE A 216 23.39 -3.60 -7.92
CA ILE A 216 22.04 -3.21 -7.54
C ILE A 216 22.11 -1.78 -7.01
N PHE A 217 21.61 -0.83 -7.81
CA PHE A 217 21.64 0.60 -7.48
C PHE A 217 20.44 0.98 -6.63
N TYR A 218 20.69 1.58 -5.46
CA TYR A 218 19.62 1.87 -4.50
C TYR A 218 18.61 2.87 -5.04
N GLU A 219 19.06 3.85 -5.83
CA GLU A 219 18.22 4.90 -6.42
C GLU A 219 17.09 4.32 -7.27
N ASP A 220 17.32 3.17 -7.94
CA ASP A 220 16.31 2.50 -8.77
C ASP A 220 15.16 1.90 -7.94
N PHE A 221 15.42 1.60 -6.66
CA PHE A 221 14.43 0.97 -5.76
C PHE A 221 13.80 1.95 -4.80
N VAL A 222 14.41 3.11 -4.56
CA VAL A 222 13.92 4.04 -3.53
C VAL A 222 12.54 4.58 -3.90
N ASP A 223 12.34 5.00 -5.15
CA ASP A 223 11.04 5.43 -5.64
C ASP A 223 10.03 4.27 -5.65
N VAL A 224 10.45 3.11 -6.16
CA VAL A 224 9.60 1.91 -6.22
C VAL A 224 9.10 1.52 -4.83
N LEU A 225 9.99 1.41 -3.84
CA LEU A 225 9.64 1.03 -2.48
C LEU A 225 8.82 2.11 -1.74
N ALA A 226 8.98 3.39 -2.11
CA ALA A 226 8.21 4.49 -1.53
C ALA A 226 6.83 4.67 -2.19
N ASN A 227 6.70 4.36 -3.49
CA ASN A 227 5.59 4.80 -4.33
C ASN A 227 4.78 3.69 -5.04
N GLU A 228 5.31 2.47 -5.21
CA GLU A 228 4.57 1.30 -5.75
C GLU A 228 4.05 0.32 -4.69
#